data_AF-A0A8T5KVS3-F1
#
_entry.id   AF-A0A8T5KVS3-F1
#
_cell.length_a   1.000
_cell.length_b   1.000
_cell.length_c   1.000
_cell.angle_alpha   90.00
_cell.angle_beta   90.00
_cell.angle_gamma   90.00
#
_symmetry.space_group_name_H-M   'P 1'
#
loop_
_entity.id
_entity.type
_entity.pdbx_description
1 polymer ?
#
loop_
_entity_poly.entity_id
_entity_poly.type
_entity_poly.pdbx_seq_one_letter_code
_entity_poly.pdbx_strand_id
1 'polypeptide(L)' 'MFFKRKKRFPTLAVIVLVFALAWLFSELGYLAINIPWIPVILVVVAIGWIVNRYVG' A
#
# COMPACT_ATOMS: atom_id res chain seq x y z
N MET A 1 -19.31 8.04 29.20
CA MET A 1 -18.57 8.84 28.22
C MET A 1 -18.01 7.88 27.16
N PHE A 2 -18.62 7.81 25.97
CA PHE A 2 -18.24 6.85 24.93
C PHE A 2 -17.12 7.47 24.07
N PHE A 3 -15.86 7.10 24.31
CA PHE A 3 -14.74 7.54 23.48
C PHE A 3 -14.86 6.87 22.10
N LYS A 4 -15.50 7.56 21.13
CA LYS A 4 -15.41 7.18 19.72
C LYS A 4 -13.94 7.30 19.31
N ARG A 5 -13.22 6.18 19.16
CA ARG A 5 -11.90 6.18 18.52
C ARG A 5 -12.08 6.76 17.12
N LYS A 6 -11.62 7.99 16.89
CA LYS A 6 -11.56 8.55 15.54
C LYS A 6 -10.63 7.65 14.72
N LYS A 7 -11.18 6.87 13.78
CA LYS A 7 -10.40 6.10 12.81
C LYS A 7 -9.57 7.11 12.01
N ARG A 8 -8.33 7.37 12.44
CA ARG A 8 -7.42 8.26 11.69
C ARG A 8 -7.09 7.56 10.38
N PHE A 9 -7.30 8.28 9.29
CA PHE A 9 -7.01 7.84 7.93
C PHE A 9 -5.56 7.32 7.85
N PRO A 10 -5.32 6.14 7.25
CA PRO A 10 -3.99 5.54 7.20
C PRO A 10 -3.13 6.17 6.09
N THR A 11 -2.86 7.47 6.21
CA THR A 11 -2.18 8.27 5.19
C THR A 11 -0.83 7.67 4.78
N LEU A 12 -0.06 7.16 5.74
CA LEU A 12 1.24 6.51 5.46
C LEU A 12 1.08 5.25 4.59
N ALA A 13 0.09 4.40 4.88
CA ALA A 13 -0.13 3.19 4.10
C ALA A 13 -0.59 3.50 2.67
N VAL A 14 -1.42 4.55 2.51
CA VAL A 14 -1.85 5.02 1.20
C VAL A 14 -0.68 5.62 0.39
N ILE A 15 0.19 6.40 1.02
CA ILE A 15 1.40 6.95 0.36
C ILE A 15 2.31 5.81 -0.12
N VAL A 16 2.56 4.81 0.72
CA VAL A 16 3.37 3.63 0.36
C VAL A 16 2.73 2.86 -0.79
N LEU A 17 1.41 2.69 -0.79
CA LEU A 17 0.68 2.02 -1.86
C LEU A 17 0.85 2.75 -3.20
N VAL A 18 0.67 4.08 -3.21
CA VAL A 18 0.79 4.90 -4.42
C VAL A 18 2.22 4.85 -4.97
N PHE A 19 3.22 4.92 -4.09
CA PHE A 19 4.62 4.86 -4.49
C PHE A 19 4.97 3.49 -5.09
N ALA A 20 4.52 2.40 -4.46
CA ALA A 20 4.74 1.04 -4.93
C ALA A 20 4.07 0.78 -6.29
N LEU A 21 2.84 1.28 -6.50
CA LEU A 21 2.14 1.18 -7.78
C LEU A 21 2.83 2.00 -8.87
N ALA A 22 3.21 3.25 -8.58
CA ALA A 22 3.93 4.10 -9.54
C ALA A 22 5.26 3.45 -9.96
N TRP A 23 5.97 2.85 -9.01
CA TRP A 23 7.20 2.09 -9.27
C TRP A 23 6.93 0.87 -10.15
N LEU A 24 5.93 0.05 -9.80
CA LEU A 24 5.53 -1.14 -10.55
C LEU A 24 5.21 -0.80 -12.01
N PHE A 25 4.43 0.26 -12.24
CA PHE A 25 4.06 0.71 -13.59
C PHE A 25 5.25 1.27 -14.37
N SER A 26 6.19 1.95 -13.71
CA SER A 26 7.43 2.42 -14.34
C SER A 26 8.31 1.27 -14.82
N GLU A 27 8.48 0.22 -14.01
CA GLU A 27 9.28 -0.96 -14.37
C GLU A 27 8.60 -1.81 -15.45
N LEU A 28 7.27 -1.92 -15.43
CA LEU A 28 6.51 -2.62 -16.47
C LEU A 28 6.56 -1.90 -17.83
N GLY A 29 6.66 -0.56 -17.85
CA GLY A 29 6.72 0.24 -19.07
C GLY A 29 8.08 0.22 -19.79
N TYR A 30 9.17 -0.16 -19.10
CA TYR A 30 10.55 -0.01 -19.57
C TYR A 30 11.17 -1.26 -20.23
N LEU A 31 10.40 -2.34 -20.45
CA LEU A 31 10.82 -3.69 -20.89
C LEU A 31 11.24 -4.60 -19.72
N ALA A 32 10.41 -5.60 -19.36
CA ALA A 32 10.91 -6.91 -18.91
C ALA A 32 9.77 -7.92 -18.67
N ILE A 33 10.00 -9.15 -19.10
CA ILE A 33 9.29 -10.38 -18.72
C ILE A 33 9.52 -10.72 -17.22
N ASN A 34 10.20 -9.84 -16.48
CA ASN A 34 10.58 -10.02 -15.08
C ASN A 34 9.77 -9.07 -14.20
N ILE A 35 8.73 -9.62 -13.56
CA ILE A 35 7.87 -8.88 -12.65
C ILE A 35 8.73 -8.45 -11.44
N PRO A 36 8.80 -7.16 -11.11
CA PRO A 36 9.62 -6.70 -9.98
C PRO A 36 8.93 -7.03 -8.66
N TRP A 37 9.57 -7.87 -7.85
CA TRP A 37 8.98 -8.45 -6.63
C TRP A 37 8.92 -7.45 -5.47
N ILE A 38 9.86 -6.50 -5.42
CA ILE A 38 9.94 -5.47 -4.37
C ILE A 38 8.67 -4.59 -4.31
N PRO A 39 8.23 -3.96 -5.42
CA PRO A 39 6.99 -3.17 -5.40
C PRO A 39 5.75 -4.04 -5.14
N VAL A 40 5.72 -5.30 -5.58
CA VAL A 40 4.60 -6.22 -5.29
C VAL A 40 4.48 -6.49 -3.79
N ILE A 41 5.58 -6.78 -3.10
CA ILE A 41 5.58 -7.00 -1.64
C ILE A 41 5.14 -5.73 -0.90
N LEU A 42 5.57 -4.55 -1.35
CA LEU A 42 5.15 -3.27 -0.76
C LEU A 42 3.64 -3.04 -0.87
N VAL A 43 3.02 -3.39 -2.00
CA VAL A 43 1.56 -3.32 -2.17
C VAL A 43 0.85 -4.26 -1.19
N VAL A 44 1.32 -5.50 -1.03
CA VAL A 44 0.73 -6.48 -0.10
C VAL A 44 0.81 -6.00 1.35
N VAL A 45 1.97 -5.48 1.77
CA VAL A 45 2.16 -4.94 3.13
C VAL A 45 1.28 -3.71 3.36
N ALA A 46 1.19 -2.80 2.38
CA ALA A 46 0.34 -1.62 2.47
C ALA A 46 -1.14 -2.00 2.60
N ILE A 47 -1.62 -2.97 1.82
CA ILE A 47 -2.99 -3.50 1.94
C ILE A 47 -3.20 -4.13 3.32
N GLY A 48 -2.27 -4.94 3.81
CA GLY A 48 -2.34 -5.56 5.14
C GLY A 48 -2.47 -4.52 6.25
N TRP A 49 -1.71 -3.42 6.17
CA TRP A 49 -1.83 -2.29 7.11
C TRP A 49 -3.16 -1.55 7.02
N ILE A 50 -3.65 -1.32 5.81
CA ILE A 50 -4.96 -0.69 5.59
C ILE A 50 -6.05 -1.56 6.19
N VAL A 51 -6.10 -2.86 5.84
CA VAL A 51 -7.12 -3.79 6.34
C VAL A 51 -7.07 -3.91 7.87
N ASN A 52 -5.88 -4.06 8.46
CA ASN A 52 -5.71 -4.09 9.91
C ASN A 52 -6.22 -2.80 10.59
N ARG A 53 -6.04 -1.64 9.95
CA ARG A 53 -6.55 -0.36 10.44
C ARG A 53 -8.08 -0.25 10.41
N TYR A 54 -8.71 -0.85 9.39
CA TYR A 54 -10.15 -0.74 9.19
C TYR A 54 -10.95 -1.82 9.94
N VAL A 55 -10.39 -3.03 10.08
CA VAL A 55 -11.01 -4.18 10.75
C VAL A 55 -10.72 -4.21 12.26
N GLY A 56 -9.56 -3.68 12.71
CA GLY A 56 -9.22 -3.51 14.12
C GLY A 56 -9.64 -2.18 14.76
#